data_AF-A0AAE2W5H2-F1
#
_entry.id   AF-A0AAE2W5H2-F1
#
_cell.length_a   1.000
_cell.length_b   1.000
_cell.length_c   1.000
_cell.angle_alpha   90.00
_cell.angle_beta   90.00
_cell.angle_gamma   90.00
#
_symmetry.space_group_name_H-M   'P 1'
#
loop_
_entity.id
_entity.type
_entity.pdbx_description
1 polymer ?
#
loop_
_entity_poly.entity_id
_entity_poly.type
_entity_poly.pdbx_seq_one_letter_code
_entity_poly.pdbx_strand_id
1 'polypeptide(L)'
;MRSTCSLYIDAGYLLASAATRVTGTSLRGGIHVDYAKLVSSLVDAAQARSGLPVLRVHWYDSARNGVPDPQQERIGELSKVKLRLGRFGVNGEQKGVDLRIGLDLVAHARNGASDVFFLVSGDDDLTEAVDEAQVHGVQVVVFAVPSAEGKPHGVSRHLVRAADELDIIEGAAVDDAVLKVDRQPVPEPVAPETMSATPATVAAARPTRTPLDLASLPHSPAPARPTSVLAYSVSTGSQAQALPGYGHTENPEHDRLIDEVVMRVIASFQESATAADQLELLRAKPSIPHDIDRALLLDACDVMQKYDLDEGIRYRLRARFWERYDES
;
A
#
# COMPACT_ATOMS: atom_id res chain seq x y z
N MET A 1 -32.22 -17.99 -18.12
CA MET A 1 -31.66 -16.70 -17.63
C MET A 1 -30.82 -16.11 -18.75
N ARG A 2 -30.69 -14.78 -18.87
CA ARG A 2 -29.76 -14.20 -19.84
C ARG A 2 -28.36 -14.33 -19.28
N SER A 3 -27.41 -14.79 -20.09
CA SER A 3 -26.02 -14.87 -19.67
C SER A 3 -25.43 -13.48 -19.45
N THR A 4 -24.63 -13.34 -18.41
CA THR A 4 -24.05 -12.05 -17.99
C THR A 4 -22.62 -12.24 -17.52
N CYS A 5 -21.86 -11.14 -17.42
CA CYS A 5 -20.56 -11.12 -16.76
C CYS A 5 -20.55 -10.15 -15.57
N SER A 6 -19.63 -10.33 -14.64
CA SER A 6 -19.43 -9.44 -13.49
C SER A 6 -17.94 -9.12 -13.30
N LEU A 7 -17.64 -7.88 -12.88
CA LEU A 7 -16.28 -7.45 -12.58
C LEU A 7 -16.02 -7.47 -11.08
N TYR A 8 -14.81 -7.89 -10.68
CA TYR A 8 -14.30 -7.89 -9.32
C TYR A 8 -12.98 -7.10 -9.35
N ILE A 9 -13.02 -5.87 -8.82
CA ILE A 9 -11.91 -4.92 -8.95
C ILE A 9 -11.25 -4.74 -7.59
N ASP A 10 -9.99 -5.18 -7.48
CA ASP A 10 -9.12 -4.72 -6.40
C ASP A 10 -8.60 -3.32 -6.73
N ALA A 11 -9.11 -2.31 -6.02
CA ALA A 11 -8.67 -0.92 -6.17
C ALA A 11 -7.18 -0.77 -5.86
N GLY A 12 -6.64 -1.61 -4.96
CA GLY A 12 -5.25 -1.58 -4.59
C GLY A 12 -4.34 -1.93 -5.77
N TYR A 13 -4.56 -3.09 -6.37
CA TYR A 13 -3.87 -3.52 -7.58
C TYR A 13 -4.08 -2.56 -8.75
N LEU A 14 -5.33 -2.18 -9.04
CA LEU A 14 -5.68 -1.34 -10.20
C LEU A 14 -4.97 0.01 -10.16
N LEU A 15 -5.04 0.71 -9.01
CA LEU A 15 -4.46 2.05 -8.88
C LEU A 15 -2.92 2.03 -8.83
N ALA A 16 -2.33 1.02 -8.18
CA ALA A 16 -0.87 0.84 -8.18
C ALA A 16 -0.36 0.58 -9.61
N SER A 17 -1.01 -0.32 -10.35
CA SER A 17 -0.58 -0.66 -11.70
C SER A 17 -0.80 0.49 -12.70
N ALA A 18 -1.90 1.24 -12.55
CA ALA A 18 -2.13 2.45 -13.33
C ALA A 18 -1.10 3.55 -13.01
N ALA A 19 -0.71 3.70 -11.74
CA ALA A 19 0.36 4.61 -11.35
C ALA A 19 1.69 4.21 -12.00
N THR A 20 2.04 2.93 -11.98
CA THR A 20 3.28 2.45 -12.63
C THR A 20 3.26 2.75 -14.13
N ARG A 21 2.12 2.55 -14.79
CA ARG A 21 1.97 2.84 -16.21
C ARG A 21 2.23 4.31 -16.56
N VAL A 22 1.69 5.23 -15.76
CA VAL A 22 1.69 6.67 -16.07
C VAL A 22 2.91 7.40 -15.51
N THR A 23 3.47 6.91 -14.39
CA THR A 23 4.54 7.61 -13.64
C THR A 23 5.84 6.82 -13.53
N GLY A 24 5.82 5.51 -13.85
CA GLY A 24 6.95 4.60 -13.68
C GLY A 24 7.09 4.01 -12.28
N THR A 25 6.23 4.40 -11.32
CA THR A 25 6.19 3.88 -9.96
C THR A 25 4.76 3.55 -9.53
N SER A 26 4.59 2.56 -8.65
CA SER A 26 3.29 2.20 -8.07
C SER A 26 2.75 3.19 -7.03
N LEU A 27 3.43 4.33 -6.81
CA LEU A 27 3.00 5.38 -5.90
C LEU A 27 1.71 6.07 -6.37
N ARG A 28 0.59 5.72 -5.72
CA ARG A 28 -0.75 6.21 -6.07
C ARG A 28 -0.95 7.71 -5.89
N GLY A 29 -0.18 8.34 -5.00
CA GLY A 29 -0.21 9.80 -4.82
C GLY A 29 0.23 10.57 -6.06
N GLY A 30 0.97 9.92 -6.97
CA GLY A 30 1.47 10.49 -8.21
C GLY A 30 0.45 10.58 -9.34
N ILE A 31 -0.80 10.13 -9.13
CA ILE A 31 -1.83 10.10 -10.17
C ILE A 31 -3.15 10.73 -9.74
N HIS A 32 -3.87 11.27 -10.72
CA HIS A 32 -5.27 11.65 -10.63
C HIS A 32 -6.10 10.71 -11.50
N VAL A 33 -7.23 10.23 -10.98
CA VAL A 33 -8.05 9.20 -11.64
C VAL A 33 -9.47 9.70 -11.84
N ASP A 34 -9.93 9.67 -13.09
CA ASP A 34 -11.35 9.73 -13.43
C ASP A 34 -11.96 8.33 -13.27
N TYR A 35 -12.50 8.07 -12.08
CA TYR A 35 -13.10 6.77 -11.75
C TYR A 35 -14.30 6.42 -12.62
N ALA A 36 -15.08 7.41 -13.06
CA ALA A 36 -16.25 7.15 -13.91
C ALA A 36 -15.80 6.63 -15.28
N LYS A 37 -14.79 7.31 -15.86
CA LYS A 37 -14.20 6.89 -17.13
C LYS A 37 -13.49 5.54 -16.99
N LEU A 38 -12.66 5.36 -15.96
CA LEU A 38 -11.95 4.10 -15.71
C LEU A 38 -12.91 2.90 -15.58
N VAL A 39 -13.95 3.04 -14.76
CA VAL A 39 -14.96 1.97 -14.60
C VAL A 39 -15.69 1.71 -15.93
N SER A 40 -16.05 2.74 -16.68
CA SER A 40 -16.71 2.57 -17.98
C SER A 40 -15.83 1.81 -18.97
N SER A 41 -14.53 2.12 -19.03
CA SER A 41 -13.57 1.43 -19.89
C SER A 41 -13.38 -0.03 -19.51
N LEU A 42 -13.34 -0.36 -18.22
CA LEU A 42 -13.27 -1.76 -17.76
C LEU A 42 -14.54 -2.54 -18.10
N VAL A 43 -15.71 -1.89 -17.97
CA VAL A 43 -16.99 -2.47 -18.39
C VAL A 43 -16.98 -2.74 -19.90
N ASP A 44 -16.58 -1.77 -20.71
CA ASP A 44 -16.51 -1.93 -22.17
C ASP A 44 -15.54 -3.05 -22.58
N ALA A 45 -14.37 -3.13 -21.93
CA ALA A 45 -13.40 -4.20 -22.16
C ALA A 45 -13.99 -5.59 -21.81
N ALA A 46 -14.63 -5.73 -20.65
CA ALA A 46 -15.28 -6.97 -20.23
C ALA A 46 -16.41 -7.40 -21.19
N GLN A 47 -17.23 -6.44 -21.64
CA GLN A 47 -18.31 -6.69 -22.59
C GLN A 47 -17.78 -7.06 -23.98
N ALA A 48 -16.75 -6.36 -24.47
CA ALA A 48 -16.11 -6.67 -25.74
C ALA A 48 -15.47 -8.07 -25.71
N ARG A 49 -14.81 -8.42 -24.60
CA ARG A 49 -14.12 -9.70 -24.45
C ARG A 49 -15.06 -10.90 -24.31
N SER A 50 -16.17 -10.75 -23.57
CA SER A 50 -17.13 -11.84 -23.33
C SER A 50 -18.29 -11.88 -24.31
N GLY A 51 -18.62 -10.77 -24.96
CA GLY A 51 -19.88 -10.61 -25.70
C GLY A 51 -21.13 -10.57 -24.80
N LEU A 52 -20.96 -10.53 -23.47
CA LEU A 52 -22.04 -10.56 -22.49
C LEU A 52 -22.26 -9.17 -21.86
N PRO A 53 -23.49 -8.83 -21.47
CA PRO A 53 -23.73 -7.61 -20.72
C PRO A 53 -23.19 -7.73 -19.29
N VAL A 54 -22.53 -6.68 -18.81
CA VAL A 54 -22.09 -6.59 -17.40
C VAL A 54 -23.29 -6.43 -16.49
N LEU A 55 -23.45 -7.36 -15.54
CA LEU A 55 -24.46 -7.31 -14.49
C LEU A 55 -24.07 -6.32 -13.39
N ARG A 56 -22.82 -6.39 -12.93
CA ARG A 56 -22.34 -5.61 -11.78
C ARG A 56 -20.83 -5.44 -11.79
N VAL A 57 -20.39 -4.30 -11.24
CA VAL A 57 -18.99 -4.03 -10.91
C VAL A 57 -18.84 -4.04 -9.40
N HIS A 58 -18.10 -5.00 -8.87
CA HIS A 58 -17.75 -5.08 -7.45
C HIS A 58 -16.42 -4.36 -7.24
N TRP A 59 -16.46 -3.22 -6.56
CA TRP A 59 -15.28 -2.40 -6.29
C TRP A 59 -14.82 -2.66 -4.86
N TYR A 60 -13.64 -3.24 -4.70
CA TYR A 60 -13.07 -3.58 -3.41
C TYR A 60 -11.99 -2.59 -3.02
N ASP A 61 -12.12 -2.01 -1.83
CA ASP A 61 -11.18 -1.02 -1.33
C ASP A 61 -11.03 -1.11 0.19
N SER A 62 -9.94 -0.59 0.72
CA SER A 62 -9.70 -0.50 2.16
C SER A 62 -10.24 0.81 2.70
N ALA A 63 -10.94 0.77 3.84
CA ALA A 63 -11.52 1.97 4.44
C ALA A 63 -11.40 1.98 5.96
N ARG A 64 -11.01 3.12 6.53
CA ARG A 64 -10.68 3.23 7.96
C ARG A 64 -11.92 2.91 8.78
N ASN A 65 -11.83 1.92 9.66
CA ASN A 65 -12.97 1.38 10.41
C ASN A 65 -14.17 0.91 9.55
N GLY A 66 -13.94 0.62 8.26
CA GLY A 66 -14.99 0.27 7.30
C GLY A 66 -15.93 1.42 6.92
N VAL A 67 -15.54 2.67 7.20
CA VAL A 67 -16.30 3.88 6.82
C VAL A 67 -15.72 4.43 5.53
N PRO A 68 -16.53 4.56 4.45
CA PRO A 68 -16.04 5.10 3.20
C PRO A 68 -15.62 6.57 3.36
N ASP A 69 -14.56 6.95 2.65
CA ASP A 69 -14.23 8.36 2.45
C ASP A 69 -15.09 8.98 1.32
N PRO A 70 -15.07 10.32 1.14
CA PRO A 70 -15.88 10.97 0.11
C PRO A 70 -15.58 10.53 -1.33
N GLN A 71 -14.37 10.06 -1.61
CA GLN A 71 -14.03 9.52 -2.93
C GLN A 71 -14.64 8.14 -3.12
N GLN A 72 -14.54 7.28 -2.11
CA GLN A 72 -15.15 5.96 -2.10
C GLN A 72 -16.68 6.04 -2.20
N GLU A 73 -17.32 7.00 -1.50
CA GLU A 73 -18.75 7.27 -1.64
C GLU A 73 -19.13 7.59 -3.10
N ARG A 74 -18.41 8.53 -3.74
CA ARG A 74 -18.63 8.87 -5.16
C ARG A 74 -18.44 7.67 -6.09
N ILE A 75 -17.45 6.81 -5.83
CA ILE A 75 -17.25 5.57 -6.60
C ILE A 75 -18.45 4.63 -6.40
N GLY A 76 -18.95 4.50 -5.18
CA GLY A 76 -20.13 3.67 -4.87
C GLY A 76 -21.43 4.14 -5.52
N GLU A 77 -21.52 5.42 -5.88
CA GLU A 77 -22.66 6.03 -6.58
C GLU A 77 -22.64 5.82 -8.10
N LEU A 78 -21.51 5.38 -8.67
CA LEU A 78 -21.39 5.10 -10.10
C LEU A 78 -22.33 3.98 -10.55
N SER A 79 -22.77 4.06 -11.81
CA SER A 79 -23.68 3.08 -12.40
C SER A 79 -23.12 1.67 -12.32
N LYS A 80 -23.97 0.71 -11.89
CA LYS A 80 -23.64 -0.71 -11.69
C LYS A 80 -22.56 -1.03 -10.65
N VAL A 81 -21.98 -0.02 -9.99
CA VAL A 81 -20.94 -0.23 -8.98
C VAL A 81 -21.56 -0.67 -7.64
N LYS A 82 -20.88 -1.59 -6.98
CA LYS A 82 -21.08 -1.97 -5.58
C LYS A 82 -19.76 -1.87 -4.84
N LEU A 83 -19.65 -0.80 -4.04
CA LEU A 83 -18.52 -0.59 -3.15
C LEU A 83 -18.52 -1.63 -2.02
N ARG A 84 -17.36 -2.28 -1.84
CA ARG A 84 -17.15 -3.35 -0.86
C ARG A 84 -15.89 -3.02 -0.07
N LEU A 85 -16.09 -2.54 1.15
CA LEU A 85 -14.97 -2.13 1.99
C LEU A 85 -14.43 -3.31 2.79
N GLY A 86 -13.12 -3.50 2.73
CA GLY A 86 -12.35 -4.32 3.67
C GLY A 86 -12.25 -3.63 5.03
N ARG A 87 -12.12 -4.41 6.10
CA ARG A 87 -11.89 -3.88 7.46
C ARG A 87 -10.41 -3.95 7.80
N PHE A 88 -9.93 -2.96 8.56
CA PHE A 88 -8.61 -3.02 9.19
C PHE A 88 -8.61 -4.05 10.32
N GLY A 89 -7.54 -4.85 10.41
CA GLY A 89 -7.27 -5.65 11.61
C GLY A 89 -7.00 -4.74 12.81
N VAL A 90 -7.25 -5.26 14.02
CA VAL A 90 -7.09 -4.53 15.30
C VAL A 90 -5.65 -4.02 15.52
N ASN A 91 -4.68 -4.60 14.82
CA ASN A 91 -3.25 -4.25 14.88
C ASN A 91 -2.76 -3.38 13.71
N GLY A 92 -3.67 -2.81 12.91
CA GLY A 92 -3.28 -2.01 11.74
C GLY A 92 -2.83 -2.84 10.52
N GLU A 93 -2.90 -4.17 10.57
CA GLU A 93 -2.69 -5.01 9.39
C GLU A 93 -3.84 -4.81 8.40
N GLN A 94 -3.50 -4.40 7.18
CA GLN A 94 -4.42 -4.14 6.07
C GLN A 94 -4.89 -5.45 5.40
N LYS A 95 -5.29 -6.45 6.19
CA LYS A 95 -5.74 -7.76 5.70
C LYS A 95 -7.26 -7.82 5.73
N GLY A 96 -7.88 -7.91 4.55
CA GLY A 96 -9.32 -8.18 4.48
C GLY A 96 -10.00 -7.82 3.17
N VAL A 97 -9.31 -7.13 2.25
CA VAL A 97 -9.81 -6.92 0.90
C VAL A 97 -9.78 -8.24 0.12
N ASP A 98 -8.65 -8.93 0.11
CA ASP A 98 -8.45 -10.16 -0.68
C ASP A 98 -9.34 -11.30 -0.20
N LEU A 99 -9.41 -11.50 1.12
CA LEU A 99 -10.36 -12.43 1.73
C LEU A 99 -11.81 -12.12 1.33
N ARG A 100 -12.18 -10.83 1.26
CA ARG A 100 -13.53 -10.43 0.88
C ARG A 100 -13.79 -10.65 -0.61
N ILE A 101 -12.83 -10.37 -1.48
CA ILE A 101 -12.90 -10.69 -2.91
C ILE A 101 -13.10 -12.21 -3.07
N GLY A 102 -12.26 -13.02 -2.43
CA GLY A 102 -12.34 -14.48 -2.53
C GLY A 102 -13.67 -15.04 -2.04
N LEU A 103 -14.16 -14.57 -0.88
CA LEU A 103 -15.47 -14.97 -0.36
C LEU A 103 -16.62 -14.59 -1.29
N ASP A 104 -16.58 -13.39 -1.89
CA ASP A 104 -17.62 -12.95 -2.82
C ASP A 104 -17.55 -13.73 -4.14
N LEU A 105 -16.36 -13.98 -4.69
CA LEU A 105 -16.17 -14.82 -5.89
C LEU A 105 -16.84 -16.18 -5.70
N VAL A 106 -16.48 -16.91 -4.64
CA VAL A 106 -17.03 -18.23 -4.34
C VAL A 106 -18.54 -18.17 -4.12
N ALA A 107 -19.02 -17.21 -3.32
CA ALA A 107 -20.44 -17.06 -3.05
C ALA A 107 -21.25 -16.74 -4.31
N HIS A 108 -20.71 -15.90 -5.20
CA HIS A 108 -21.40 -15.49 -6.42
C HIS A 108 -21.41 -16.62 -7.44
N ALA A 109 -20.32 -17.39 -7.53
CA ALA A 109 -20.24 -18.58 -8.38
C ALA A 109 -21.23 -19.65 -7.93
N ARG A 110 -21.26 -19.96 -6.62
CA ARG A 110 -22.19 -20.93 -6.03
C ARG A 110 -23.66 -20.60 -6.27
N ASN A 111 -23.99 -19.31 -6.37
CA ASN A 111 -25.35 -18.84 -6.63
C ASN A 111 -25.66 -18.61 -8.12
N GLY A 112 -24.71 -18.90 -9.02
CA GLY A 112 -24.88 -18.68 -10.46
C GLY A 112 -25.15 -17.22 -10.82
N ALA A 113 -24.45 -16.28 -10.17
CA ALA A 113 -24.71 -14.85 -10.34
C ALA A 113 -24.42 -14.34 -11.77
N SER A 114 -23.34 -14.85 -12.39
CA SER A 114 -22.94 -14.57 -13.78
C SER A 114 -22.14 -15.76 -14.32
N ASP A 115 -22.04 -15.90 -15.64
CA ASP A 115 -21.34 -17.00 -16.29
C ASP A 115 -19.83 -16.73 -16.42
N VAL A 116 -19.44 -15.45 -16.48
CA VAL A 116 -18.04 -15.01 -16.60
C VAL A 116 -17.72 -13.98 -15.52
N PHE A 117 -16.66 -14.21 -14.76
CA PHE A 117 -16.09 -13.28 -13.80
C PHE A 117 -14.80 -12.68 -14.35
N PHE A 118 -14.73 -11.36 -14.39
CA PHE A 118 -13.51 -10.62 -14.69
C PHE A 118 -12.88 -10.15 -13.39
N LEU A 119 -11.69 -10.65 -13.07
CA LEU A 119 -10.94 -10.30 -11.87
C LEU A 119 -9.82 -9.32 -12.22
N VAL A 120 -9.93 -8.08 -11.75
CA VAL A 120 -8.86 -7.08 -11.85
C VAL A 120 -8.05 -7.14 -10.56
N SER A 121 -7.09 -8.07 -10.50
CA SER A 121 -6.18 -8.25 -9.38
C SER A 121 -4.90 -8.94 -9.84
N GLY A 122 -3.84 -8.81 -9.03
CA GLY A 122 -2.57 -9.49 -9.20
C GLY A 122 -2.18 -10.41 -8.05
N ASP A 123 -3.04 -10.54 -7.03
CA ASP A 123 -2.73 -11.21 -5.77
C ASP A 123 -2.85 -12.74 -5.86
N ASP A 124 -1.85 -13.46 -5.36
CA ASP A 124 -1.85 -14.92 -5.28
C ASP A 124 -2.84 -15.45 -4.24
N ASP A 125 -3.19 -14.67 -3.23
CA ASP A 125 -4.14 -15.08 -2.19
C ASP A 125 -5.56 -15.35 -2.75
N LEU A 126 -5.82 -14.95 -4.00
CA LEU A 126 -7.08 -15.18 -4.71
C LEU A 126 -7.10 -16.51 -5.50
N THR A 127 -5.97 -17.19 -5.67
CA THR A 127 -5.83 -18.42 -6.47
C THR A 127 -6.85 -19.49 -6.06
N GLU A 128 -6.96 -19.79 -4.76
CA GLU A 128 -7.90 -20.80 -4.25
C GLU A 128 -9.38 -20.40 -4.48
N ALA A 129 -9.69 -19.11 -4.43
CA ALA A 129 -11.04 -18.63 -4.68
C ALA A 129 -11.42 -18.70 -6.17
N VAL A 130 -10.43 -18.53 -7.06
CA VAL A 130 -10.60 -18.72 -8.50
C VAL A 130 -10.89 -20.19 -8.81
N ASP A 131 -10.07 -21.11 -8.29
CA ASP A 131 -10.28 -22.55 -8.48
C ASP A 131 -11.66 -23.00 -7.97
N GLU A 132 -12.07 -22.55 -6.77
CA GLU A 132 -13.39 -22.88 -6.21
C GLU A 132 -14.55 -22.24 -7.00
N ALA A 133 -14.38 -21.04 -7.55
CA ALA A 133 -15.40 -20.43 -8.41
C ALA A 133 -15.60 -21.24 -9.71
N GLN A 134 -14.52 -21.77 -10.29
CA GLN A 134 -14.56 -22.61 -11.49
C GLN A 134 -15.20 -23.98 -11.23
N VAL A 135 -15.06 -24.55 -10.02
CA VAL A 135 -15.80 -25.77 -9.61
C VAL A 135 -17.32 -25.58 -9.74
N HIS A 136 -17.80 -24.34 -9.59
CA HIS A 136 -19.20 -23.98 -9.79
C HIS A 136 -19.58 -23.64 -11.25
N GLY A 137 -18.66 -23.83 -12.20
CA GLY A 137 -18.90 -23.68 -13.63
C GLY A 137 -18.83 -22.25 -14.15
N VAL A 138 -18.25 -21.33 -13.38
CA VAL A 138 -18.00 -19.95 -13.82
C VAL A 138 -16.63 -19.86 -14.50
N GLN A 139 -16.56 -19.18 -15.64
CA GLN A 139 -15.27 -18.83 -16.26
C GLN A 139 -14.66 -17.63 -15.53
N VAL A 140 -13.38 -17.70 -15.19
CA VAL A 140 -12.66 -16.60 -14.53
C VAL A 140 -11.54 -16.09 -15.45
N VAL A 141 -11.64 -14.82 -15.84
CA VAL A 141 -10.64 -14.12 -16.64
C VAL A 141 -9.97 -13.04 -15.80
N VAL A 142 -8.64 -13.08 -15.71
CA VAL A 142 -7.87 -12.04 -15.01
C VAL A 142 -7.58 -10.89 -15.97
N PHE A 143 -7.89 -9.67 -15.54
CA PHE A 143 -7.59 -8.44 -16.26
C PHE A 143 -6.34 -7.79 -15.66
N ALA A 144 -5.26 -7.80 -16.44
CA ALA A 144 -4.01 -7.13 -16.10
C ALA A 144 -3.99 -5.70 -16.62
N VAL A 145 -3.54 -4.77 -15.78
CA VAL A 145 -3.20 -3.43 -16.24
C VAL A 145 -1.81 -3.48 -16.90
N PRO A 146 -1.64 -2.95 -18.11
CA PRO A 146 -0.36 -2.98 -18.80
C PRO A 146 0.64 -1.97 -18.22
N SER A 147 1.91 -2.35 -18.14
CA SER A 147 3.01 -1.39 -17.97
C SER A 147 3.12 -0.45 -19.18
N ALA A 148 3.97 0.58 -19.09
CA ALA A 148 4.26 1.46 -20.22
C ALA A 148 4.74 0.69 -21.49
N GLU A 149 5.34 -0.50 -21.32
CA GLU A 149 5.77 -1.38 -22.42
C GLU A 149 4.65 -2.28 -22.98
N GLY A 150 3.44 -2.22 -22.43
CA GLY A 150 2.30 -3.04 -22.84
C GLY A 150 2.30 -4.46 -22.26
N LYS A 151 3.21 -4.79 -21.35
CA LYS A 151 3.27 -6.09 -20.66
C LYS A 151 2.34 -6.13 -19.44
N PRO A 152 1.79 -7.29 -19.06
CA PRO A 152 1.00 -7.39 -17.84
C PRO A 152 1.88 -7.04 -16.64
N HIS A 153 1.43 -6.11 -15.80
CA HIS A 153 2.19 -5.66 -14.64
C HIS A 153 1.54 -6.14 -13.35
N GLY A 154 2.38 -6.57 -12.41
CA GLY A 154 1.98 -6.87 -11.03
C GLY A 154 1.05 -8.08 -10.85
N VAL A 155 1.00 -9.03 -11.79
CA VAL A 155 0.13 -10.22 -11.68
C VAL A 155 0.92 -11.47 -11.31
N SER A 156 0.52 -12.16 -10.24
CA SER A 156 1.12 -13.42 -9.81
C SER A 156 0.99 -14.53 -10.87
N ARG A 157 2.07 -15.28 -11.09
CA ARG A 157 2.07 -16.45 -11.98
C ARG A 157 1.17 -17.58 -11.49
N HIS A 158 0.93 -17.66 -10.19
CA HIS A 158 0.05 -18.66 -9.60
C HIS A 158 -1.41 -18.32 -9.93
N LEU A 159 -1.81 -17.05 -9.74
CA LEU A 159 -3.13 -16.56 -10.14
C LEU A 159 -3.37 -16.77 -11.66
N VAL A 160 -2.38 -16.48 -12.51
CA VAL A 160 -2.46 -16.71 -13.96
C VAL A 160 -2.65 -18.19 -14.32
N ARG A 161 -2.13 -19.12 -13.49
CA ARG A 161 -2.27 -20.56 -13.72
C ARG A 161 -3.62 -21.11 -13.27
N ALA A 162 -4.24 -20.51 -12.26
CA ALA A 162 -5.57 -20.88 -11.79
C ALA A 162 -6.68 -20.31 -12.68
N ALA A 163 -6.53 -19.07 -13.14
CA ALA A 163 -7.50 -18.45 -14.04
C ALA A 163 -7.60 -19.19 -15.38
N ASP A 164 -8.78 -19.13 -16.02
CA ASP A 164 -8.95 -19.68 -17.37
C ASP A 164 -8.11 -18.91 -18.38
N GLU A 165 -8.03 -17.59 -18.21
CA GLU A 165 -7.33 -16.70 -19.13
C GLU A 165 -6.77 -15.46 -18.41
N LEU A 166 -5.68 -14.92 -18.97
CA LEU A 166 -5.14 -13.59 -18.65
C LEU A 166 -5.34 -12.69 -19.86
N ASP A 167 -6.06 -11.59 -19.68
CA ASP A 167 -6.25 -10.56 -20.70
C ASP A 167 -5.68 -9.23 -20.22
N ILE A 168 -5.16 -8.45 -21.15
CA ILE A 168 -4.49 -7.17 -20.85
C ILE A 168 -5.42 -6.05 -21.27
N ILE A 169 -5.77 -5.18 -20.32
CA ILE A 169 -6.60 -4.01 -20.60
C ILE A 169 -5.87 -3.12 -21.62
N GLU A 170 -6.60 -2.52 -22.56
CA GLU A 170 -6.01 -1.58 -23.49
C GLU A 170 -5.35 -0.41 -22.75
N GLY A 171 -4.06 -0.23 -22.96
CA GLY A 171 -3.29 0.79 -22.27
C GLY A 171 -3.84 2.21 -22.48
N ALA A 172 -4.32 2.50 -23.69
CA ALA A 172 -4.94 3.77 -24.02
C ALA A 172 -6.17 4.05 -23.13
N ALA A 173 -6.94 3.03 -22.74
CA ALA A 173 -8.10 3.18 -21.89
C ALA A 173 -7.73 3.60 -20.44
N VAL A 174 -6.55 3.16 -19.97
CA VAL A 174 -5.99 3.58 -18.68
C VAL A 174 -5.43 5.00 -18.79
N ASP A 175 -4.67 5.30 -19.84
CA ASP A 175 -4.06 6.61 -20.08
C ASP A 175 -5.13 7.72 -20.20
N ASP A 176 -6.26 7.37 -20.79
CA ASP A 176 -7.41 8.24 -20.96
C ASP A 176 -8.12 8.62 -19.66
N ALA A 177 -7.99 7.80 -18.61
CA ALA A 177 -8.67 7.96 -17.32
C ALA A 177 -7.71 8.32 -16.18
N VAL A 178 -6.40 8.20 -16.38
CA VAL A 178 -5.38 8.37 -15.33
C VAL A 178 -4.34 9.37 -15.79
N LEU A 179 -4.19 10.46 -15.05
CA LEU A 179 -3.28 11.56 -15.34
C LEU A 179 -2.16 11.61 -14.30
N LYS A 180 -0.92 11.87 -14.75
CA LYS A 180 0.19 12.18 -13.83
C LYS A 180 -0.09 13.48 -13.09
N VAL A 181 0.10 13.47 -11.77
CA VAL A 181 0.09 14.69 -10.95
C VAL A 181 1.47 15.31 -11.01
N ASP A 182 1.56 16.50 -11.59
CA ASP A 182 2.73 17.37 -11.55
C ASP A 182 2.33 18.66 -10.82
N ARG A 183 2.67 18.73 -9.53
CA ARG A 183 2.52 19.95 -8.73
C ARG A 183 3.83 20.70 -8.83
N GLN A 184 3.91 21.62 -9.79
CA GLN A 184 5.00 22.61 -9.81
C GLN A 184 5.14 23.25 -8.42
N PRO A 185 6.37 23.41 -7.90
CA PRO A 185 6.58 24.00 -6.60
C PRO A 185 5.93 25.38 -6.56
N VAL A 186 5.00 25.56 -5.61
CA VAL A 186 4.42 26.87 -5.33
C VAL A 186 5.59 27.79 -4.97
N PRO A 187 5.78 28.94 -5.67
CA PRO A 187 6.83 29.88 -5.30
C PRO A 187 6.65 30.24 -3.83
N GLU A 188 7.76 30.25 -3.08
CA GLU A 188 7.77 30.46 -1.63
C GLU A 188 6.80 31.58 -1.24
N PRO A 189 5.89 31.36 -0.28
CA PRO A 189 5.04 32.43 0.21
C PRO A 189 5.97 33.53 0.76
N VAL A 190 5.92 34.71 0.12
CA VAL A 190 6.58 35.92 0.61
C VAL A 190 6.19 36.09 2.08
N ALA A 191 7.19 35.99 2.95
CA ALA A 191 6.99 36.01 4.39
C ALA A 191 6.14 37.24 4.78
N PRO A 192 5.04 37.08 5.52
CA PRO A 192 4.35 38.22 6.08
C PRO A 192 5.30 38.93 7.05
N GLU A 193 5.49 40.23 6.83
CA GLU A 193 6.28 41.10 7.69
C GLU A 193 5.89 40.88 9.15
N THR A 194 6.89 40.52 9.95
CA THR A 194 6.80 40.33 11.39
C THR A 194 6.38 41.63 12.06
N MET A 195 5.10 41.78 12.37
CA MET A 195 4.65 42.77 13.36
C MET A 195 5.18 42.35 14.72
N SER A 196 6.17 43.09 15.20
CA SER A 196 6.80 42.97 16.51
C SER A 196 5.76 43.07 17.64
N ALA A 197 5.49 41.95 18.31
CA ALA A 197 4.76 41.93 19.57
C ALA A 197 5.76 42.12 20.72
N THR A 198 5.57 43.17 21.50
CA THR A 198 6.36 43.53 22.68
C THR A 198 6.16 42.47 23.78
N PRO A 199 7.23 41.90 24.39
CA PRO A 199 7.06 40.97 25.48
C PRO A 199 6.73 41.71 26.79
N ALA A 200 5.61 41.34 27.41
CA ALA A 200 5.28 41.72 28.78
C ALA A 200 6.14 40.91 29.77
N THR A 201 6.79 41.62 30.67
CA THR A 201 7.64 41.13 31.75
C THR A 201 6.85 40.34 32.80
N VAL A 202 7.25 39.09 33.06
CA VAL A 202 6.78 38.32 34.22
C VAL A 202 7.96 38.10 35.16
N ALA A 203 7.77 38.51 36.42
CA ALA A 203 8.78 38.58 37.46
C ALA A 203 9.25 37.20 37.96
N ALA A 204 10.53 37.12 38.31
CA ALA A 204 11.20 35.97 38.88
C ALA A 204 10.81 35.73 40.35
N ALA A 205 10.66 34.45 40.74
CA ALA A 205 10.64 34.00 42.13
C ALA A 205 11.80 33.01 42.37
N ARG A 206 12.53 33.20 43.48
CA ARG A 206 13.70 32.42 43.93
C ARG A 206 13.29 31.21 44.80
N PRO A 207 14.20 30.24 45.04
CA PRO A 207 13.85 28.87 45.46
C PRO A 207 13.89 28.67 46.99
N THR A 208 13.16 27.66 47.50
CA THR A 208 13.32 27.15 48.87
C THR A 208 13.29 25.61 48.95
N ARG A 209 14.05 25.13 49.95
CA ARG A 209 14.68 23.81 50.18
C ARG A 209 13.73 22.64 50.50
N THR A 210 14.29 21.44 50.29
CA THR A 210 13.79 20.09 50.61
C THR A 210 13.94 19.73 52.10
N PRO A 211 13.17 18.74 52.60
CA PRO A 211 13.51 18.02 53.82
C PRO A 211 13.82 16.54 53.50
N LEU A 212 15.07 16.27 53.14
CA LEU A 212 15.67 14.95 53.23
C LEU A 212 16.62 14.98 54.43
N ASP A 213 16.11 14.77 55.66
CA ASP A 213 16.89 14.23 56.79
C ASP A 213 16.00 14.04 58.03
N LEU A 214 15.39 12.87 58.15
CA LEU A 214 14.96 12.30 59.44
C LEU A 214 15.06 10.77 59.30
N ALA A 215 16.26 10.24 59.48
CA ALA A 215 16.53 8.82 59.52
C ALA A 215 16.22 8.24 60.92
N SER A 216 15.59 7.06 60.99
CA SER A 216 16.18 5.81 61.55
C SER A 216 15.20 4.85 62.29
N LEU A 217 15.11 3.63 61.73
CA LEU A 217 14.96 2.27 62.36
C LEU A 217 13.57 1.78 62.89
N PRO A 218 13.31 0.45 62.99
CA PRO A 218 13.94 -0.72 62.37
C PRO A 218 12.97 -1.64 61.57
N HIS A 219 13.58 -2.59 60.86
CA HIS A 219 13.02 -3.58 59.95
C HIS A 219 12.35 -4.78 60.67
N SER A 220 11.32 -5.37 60.07
CA SER A 220 10.86 -6.76 60.35
C SER A 220 10.71 -7.51 59.02
N PRO A 221 11.00 -8.82 58.97
CA PRO A 221 11.34 -9.51 57.74
C PRO A 221 10.11 -9.84 56.89
N ALA A 222 10.15 -9.45 55.61
CA ALA A 222 9.24 -9.94 54.57
C ALA A 222 9.84 -11.19 53.90
N PRO A 223 9.01 -12.14 53.41
CA PRO A 223 9.46 -13.45 52.94
C PRO A 223 10.30 -13.35 51.65
N ALA A 224 11.15 -14.36 51.45
CA ALA A 224 12.10 -14.45 50.34
C ALA A 224 11.43 -14.30 48.98
N ARG A 225 11.83 -13.27 48.22
CA ARG A 225 11.57 -13.18 46.78
C ARG A 225 12.37 -14.26 46.06
N PRO A 226 11.80 -14.95 45.07
CA PRO A 226 12.56 -15.87 44.24
C PRO A 226 13.65 -15.10 43.50
N THR A 227 14.88 -15.59 43.57
CA THR A 227 16.02 -15.16 42.76
C THR A 227 15.71 -15.49 41.30
N SER A 228 15.25 -14.50 40.53
CA SER A 228 15.25 -14.61 39.07
C SER A 228 16.71 -14.57 38.60
N VAL A 229 17.23 -15.70 38.17
CA VAL A 229 18.49 -15.75 37.43
C VAL A 229 18.21 -15.23 36.02
N LEU A 230 18.89 -14.16 35.62
CA LEU A 230 18.92 -13.69 34.24
C LEU A 230 19.41 -14.83 33.34
N ALA A 231 18.50 -15.46 32.60
CA ALA A 231 18.84 -16.55 31.68
C ALA A 231 19.52 -16.04 30.40
N TYR A 232 19.33 -14.76 30.05
CA TYR A 232 20.04 -14.11 28.95
C TYR A 232 20.00 -12.58 29.13
N SER A 233 21.13 -11.91 28.92
CA SER A 233 21.23 -10.45 28.82
C SER A 233 21.70 -10.14 27.41
N VAL A 234 20.85 -9.52 26.59
CA VAL A 234 21.26 -8.99 25.29
C VAL A 234 21.66 -7.54 25.50
N SER A 235 22.93 -7.21 25.23
CA SER A 235 23.39 -5.84 25.13
C SER A 235 22.76 -5.19 23.90
N THR A 236 21.87 -4.22 24.09
CA THR A 236 21.41 -3.36 22.99
C THR A 236 22.56 -2.45 22.59
N GLY A 237 23.11 -2.63 21.39
CA GLY A 237 24.25 -1.83 20.87
C GLY A 237 25.45 -2.65 20.39
N SER A 238 25.44 -3.97 20.52
CA SER A 238 26.45 -4.84 19.89
C SER A 238 26.00 -5.25 18.48
N GLN A 239 26.92 -5.21 17.50
CA GLN A 239 26.62 -5.65 16.13
C GLN A 239 26.14 -7.11 16.15
N ALA A 240 25.03 -7.38 15.45
CA ALA A 240 24.52 -8.72 15.28
C ALA A 240 25.56 -9.55 14.54
N GLN A 241 26.18 -10.50 15.24
CA GLN A 241 27.17 -11.39 14.65
C GLN A 241 26.41 -12.52 13.96
N ALA A 242 26.09 -12.32 12.67
CA ALA A 242 25.49 -13.35 11.84
C ALA A 242 26.46 -14.53 11.68
N LEU A 243 25.93 -15.77 11.72
CA LEU A 243 26.71 -16.97 11.45
C LEU A 243 27.38 -16.88 10.05
N PRO A 244 28.63 -17.32 9.87
CA PRO A 244 29.27 -17.37 8.55
C PRO A 244 28.44 -18.25 7.61
N GLY A 245 27.87 -17.66 6.56
CA GLY A 245 26.91 -18.29 5.64
C GLY A 245 25.47 -17.78 5.73
N TYR A 246 25.13 -17.02 6.78
CA TYR A 246 23.87 -16.27 6.96
C TYR A 246 24.09 -14.75 6.91
N GLY A 247 25.20 -14.30 6.33
CA GLY A 247 25.39 -12.90 5.96
C GLY A 247 24.66 -12.66 4.65
N HIS A 248 23.76 -11.67 4.61
CA HIS A 248 23.26 -11.10 3.37
C HIS A 248 24.48 -10.80 2.49
N THR A 249 24.66 -11.55 1.42
CA THR A 249 25.67 -11.22 0.43
C THR A 249 25.31 -9.83 -0.07
N GLU A 250 26.13 -8.85 0.28
CA GLU A 250 26.13 -7.52 -0.32
C GLU A 250 26.35 -7.72 -1.82
N ASN A 251 25.26 -7.95 -2.56
CA ASN A 251 25.28 -8.02 -4.00
C ASN A 251 25.23 -6.57 -4.50
N PRO A 252 26.32 -6.05 -5.10
CA PRO A 252 26.36 -4.66 -5.57
C PRO A 252 25.29 -4.36 -6.62
N GLU A 253 24.81 -5.39 -7.32
CA GLU A 253 23.66 -5.25 -8.24
C GLU A 253 22.37 -4.93 -7.49
N HIS A 254 22.13 -5.54 -6.33
CA HIS A 254 20.94 -5.26 -5.53
C HIS A 254 20.95 -3.83 -4.99
N ASP A 255 22.11 -3.30 -4.57
CA ASP A 255 22.22 -1.91 -4.13
C ASP A 255 21.85 -0.92 -5.24
N ARG A 256 22.32 -1.17 -6.47
CA ARG A 256 21.98 -0.33 -7.64
C ARG A 256 20.48 -0.33 -7.93
N LEU A 257 19.85 -1.51 -7.93
CA LEU A 257 18.41 -1.63 -8.17
C LEU A 257 17.59 -1.00 -7.04
N ILE A 258 18.02 -1.14 -5.78
CA ILE A 258 17.39 -0.49 -4.63
C ILE A 258 17.46 1.03 -4.78
N ASP A 259 18.64 1.58 -5.09
CA ASP A 259 18.82 3.01 -5.28
C ASP A 259 17.97 3.54 -6.45
N GLU A 260 17.89 2.81 -7.57
CA GLU A 260 17.05 3.18 -8.70
C GLU A 260 15.57 3.28 -8.30
N VAL A 261 15.04 2.28 -7.59
CA VAL A 261 13.65 2.25 -7.12
C VAL A 261 13.41 3.39 -6.14
N VAL A 262 14.29 3.55 -5.15
CA VAL A 262 14.19 4.61 -4.14
C VAL A 262 14.15 5.99 -4.78
N MET A 263 15.08 6.27 -5.71
CA MET A 263 15.15 7.57 -6.39
C MET A 263 13.91 7.82 -7.24
N ARG A 264 13.37 6.80 -7.91
CA ARG A 264 12.15 6.92 -8.71
C ARG A 264 10.93 7.25 -7.85
N VAL A 265 10.78 6.56 -6.71
CA VAL A 265 9.68 6.82 -5.76
C VAL A 265 9.83 8.21 -5.12
N ILE A 266 11.04 8.62 -4.74
CA ILE A 266 11.30 9.96 -4.19
C ILE A 266 10.96 11.04 -5.23
N ALA A 267 11.41 10.89 -6.48
CA ALA A 267 11.12 11.86 -7.53
C ALA A 267 9.61 11.99 -7.76
N SER A 268 8.90 10.86 -7.90
CA SER A 268 7.44 10.87 -8.05
C SER A 268 6.72 11.48 -6.84
N PHE A 269 7.20 11.20 -5.62
CA PHE A 269 6.68 11.82 -4.41
C PHE A 269 6.92 13.34 -4.41
N GLN A 270 8.12 13.81 -4.74
CA GLN A 270 8.44 15.24 -4.78
C GLN A 270 7.62 15.99 -5.84
N GLU A 271 7.41 15.39 -7.02
CA GLU A 271 6.60 15.97 -8.10
C GLU A 271 5.11 16.04 -7.75
N SER A 272 4.61 15.14 -6.91
CA SER A 272 3.18 15.02 -6.60
C SER A 272 2.77 15.54 -5.22
N ALA A 273 3.69 15.63 -4.26
CA ALA A 273 3.42 15.99 -2.87
C ALA A 273 3.06 17.47 -2.70
N THR A 274 2.13 17.76 -1.80
CA THR A 274 1.94 19.12 -1.27
C THR A 274 3.00 19.47 -0.22
N ALA A 275 3.13 20.75 0.11
CA ALA A 275 3.97 21.19 1.24
C ALA A 275 3.56 20.55 2.58
N ALA A 276 2.26 20.23 2.75
CA ALA A 276 1.78 19.52 3.93
C ALA A 276 2.26 18.06 3.94
N ASP A 277 2.21 17.38 2.80
CA ASP A 277 2.65 15.98 2.66
C ASP A 277 4.16 15.84 2.91
N GLN A 278 4.96 16.79 2.41
CA GLN A 278 6.41 16.85 2.66
C GLN A 278 6.70 17.04 4.16
N LEU A 279 5.96 17.93 4.83
CA LEU A 279 6.10 18.15 6.26
C LEU A 279 5.67 16.94 7.08
N GLU A 280 4.61 16.24 6.66
CA GLU A 280 4.16 15.00 7.30
C GLU A 280 5.21 13.89 7.16
N LEU A 281 5.80 13.72 5.98
CA LEU A 281 6.89 12.78 5.75
C LEU A 281 8.07 13.06 6.69
N LEU A 282 8.51 14.31 6.79
CA LEU A 282 9.60 14.71 7.69
C LEU A 282 9.27 14.43 9.16
N ARG A 283 8.01 14.65 9.58
CA ARG A 283 7.54 14.36 10.95
C ARG A 283 7.46 12.86 11.25
N ALA A 284 7.28 12.02 10.23
CA ALA A 284 7.19 10.59 10.39
C ALA A 284 8.55 9.92 10.64
N LYS A 285 9.68 10.61 10.35
CA LYS A 285 11.04 10.06 10.51
C LYS A 285 11.27 9.52 11.93
N PRO A 286 11.76 8.27 12.09
CA PRO A 286 12.36 7.39 11.07
C PRO A 286 11.38 6.46 10.32
N SER A 287 10.07 6.53 10.57
CA SER A 287 9.07 5.67 9.93
C SER A 287 8.64 6.21 8.56
N ILE A 288 8.55 5.32 7.57
CA ILE A 288 8.06 5.66 6.22
C ILE A 288 6.54 5.51 6.21
N PRO A 289 5.79 6.49 5.68
CA PRO A 289 4.34 6.36 5.47
C PRO A 289 3.99 5.11 4.66
N HIS A 290 2.90 4.44 5.04
CA HIS A 290 2.50 3.15 4.48
C HIS A 290 2.43 3.13 2.94
N ASP A 291 1.89 4.18 2.33
CA ASP A 291 1.71 4.21 0.87
C ASP A 291 3.03 4.30 0.11
N ILE A 292 4.02 5.00 0.69
CA ILE A 292 5.38 5.08 0.15
C ILE A 292 6.10 3.75 0.37
N ASP A 293 6.02 3.16 1.57
CA ASP A 293 6.63 1.86 1.87
C ASP A 293 6.09 0.78 0.93
N ARG A 294 4.77 0.75 0.72
CA ARG A 294 4.13 -0.17 -0.24
C ARG A 294 4.65 0.03 -1.65
N ALA A 295 4.76 1.28 -2.12
CA ALA A 295 5.26 1.55 -3.47
C ALA A 295 6.71 1.10 -3.64
N LEU A 296 7.57 1.39 -2.65
CA LEU A 296 8.96 0.94 -2.64
C LEU A 296 9.07 -0.59 -2.72
N LEU A 297 8.26 -1.32 -1.94
CA LEU A 297 8.28 -2.78 -1.93
C LEU A 297 7.78 -3.37 -3.25
N LEU A 298 6.67 -2.85 -3.79
CA LEU A 298 6.09 -3.32 -5.05
C LEU A 298 7.04 -3.06 -6.23
N ASP A 299 7.58 -1.85 -6.32
CA ASP A 299 8.50 -1.47 -7.40
C ASP A 299 9.81 -2.26 -7.31
N ALA A 300 10.30 -2.56 -6.11
CA ALA A 300 11.47 -3.41 -5.91
C ALA A 300 11.20 -4.88 -6.28
N CYS A 301 10.03 -5.44 -5.94
CA CYS A 301 9.64 -6.77 -6.42
C CYS A 301 9.65 -6.85 -7.95
N ASP A 302 9.08 -5.84 -8.62
CA ASP A 302 8.99 -5.78 -10.07
C ASP A 302 10.38 -5.64 -10.71
N VAL A 303 11.20 -4.68 -10.28
CA VAL A 303 12.54 -4.45 -10.81
C VAL A 303 13.46 -5.66 -10.59
N MET A 304 13.35 -6.32 -9.43
CA MET A 304 14.15 -7.50 -9.11
C MET A 304 13.57 -8.81 -9.68
N GLN A 305 12.39 -8.75 -10.32
CA GLN A 305 11.64 -9.90 -10.83
C GLN A 305 11.44 -10.99 -9.76
N LYS A 306 11.18 -10.56 -8.52
CA LYS A 306 10.93 -11.42 -7.37
C LYS A 306 9.50 -11.24 -6.90
N TYR A 307 8.89 -12.37 -6.55
CA TYR A 307 7.55 -12.36 -5.96
C TYR A 307 7.56 -11.74 -4.56
N ASP A 308 8.55 -12.13 -3.74
CA ASP A 308 8.75 -11.57 -2.41
C ASP A 308 10.21 -11.16 -2.19
N LEU A 309 10.39 -10.12 -1.39
CA LEU A 309 11.70 -9.60 -0.99
C LEU A 309 12.10 -10.21 0.35
N ASP A 310 13.36 -10.63 0.44
CA ASP A 310 13.92 -11.03 1.72
C ASP A 310 13.97 -9.83 2.69
N GLU A 311 13.88 -10.14 3.99
CA GLU A 311 13.83 -9.12 5.04
C GLU A 311 15.07 -8.20 5.01
N GLY A 312 16.22 -8.70 4.54
CA GLY A 312 17.43 -7.91 4.35
C GLY A 312 17.28 -6.84 3.28
N ILE A 313 16.71 -7.19 2.11
CA ILE A 313 16.39 -6.21 1.06
C ILE A 313 15.38 -5.18 1.59
N ARG A 314 14.31 -5.62 2.26
CA ARG A 314 13.29 -4.70 2.80
C ARG A 314 13.89 -3.70 3.79
N TYR A 315 14.75 -4.15 4.68
CA TYR A 315 15.47 -3.28 5.62
C TYR A 315 16.36 -2.27 4.86
N ARG A 316 17.14 -2.74 3.89
CA ARG A 316 18.04 -1.89 3.09
C ARG A 316 17.29 -0.85 2.28
N LEU A 317 16.17 -1.22 1.68
CA LEU A 317 15.30 -0.33 0.91
C LEU A 317 14.81 0.85 1.77
N ARG A 318 14.36 0.57 3.00
CA ARG A 318 13.90 1.59 3.96
C ARG A 318 15.04 2.47 4.48
N ALA A 319 16.22 1.89 4.70
CA ALA A 319 17.40 2.65 5.09
C ALA A 319 17.86 3.59 3.96
N ARG A 320 17.98 3.07 2.73
CA ARG A 320 18.36 3.82 1.53
C ARG A 320 17.39 4.94 1.21
N PHE A 321 16.09 4.73 1.44
CA PHE A 321 15.09 5.78 1.27
C PHE A 321 15.44 7.06 2.03
N TRP A 322 15.76 6.96 3.33
CA TRP A 322 16.10 8.14 4.12
C TRP A 322 17.46 8.73 3.77
N GLU A 323 18.45 7.89 3.43
CA GLU A 323 19.76 8.37 2.97
C GLU A 323 19.62 9.22 1.71
N ARG A 324 18.88 8.72 0.71
CA ARG A 324 18.66 9.45 -0.56
C ARG A 324 17.74 10.65 -0.40
N TYR A 325 16.75 10.57 0.49
CA TYR A 325 15.85 11.70 0.76
C TYR A 325 16.57 12.85 1.46
N ASP A 326 17.53 12.57 2.35
CA ASP A 326 18.34 13.61 3.01
C ASP A 326 19.39 14.22 2.05
N GLU A 327 19.78 13.50 0.98
CA GLU A 327 20.70 13.97 -0.08
C GLU A 327 20.03 14.84 -1.16
N SER A 328 18.71 14.72 -1.34
CA SER A 328 17.93 15.34 -2.43
C SER A 328 17.35 16.69 -2.04
#